data_AF-A0A2V8UGD4-F1
#
_entry.id   AF-A0A2V8UGD4-F1
#
_cell.length_a   1.000
_cell.length_b   1.000
_cell.length_c   1.000
_cell.angle_alpha   90.00
_cell.angle_beta   90.00
_cell.angle_gamma   90.00
#
_symmetry.space_group_name_H-M   'P 1'
#
loop_
_entity.id
_entity.type
_entity.pdbx_description
1 polymer ?
#
loop_
_entity_poly.entity_id
_entity_poly.type
_entity_poly.pdbx_seq_one_letter_code
_entity_poly.pdbx_strand_id
1 'polypeptide(L)'
;MFAAWGPSASAYSVLTHEAIIDAAWDRSIQPLLLQRFPGLTPEDLRKAHAFAYGGCIIQDMGYYPFGSKPFSDLVHYVRSGDFVNALVHEAQDLDEYAFALGALAHYAGDNNGHPIAVNLAVAIMYPKLKAKYGAQITYAENPAAHLKTEFSFDVVQVAKHNYAPEAYHDFIGFQVAKPVLDRAFFDTYGLHLKDVFSNLDLALGTYRRSVGSIIPTMTKAAWAAKKDEIVGGTPGVTQRKFVYILSRASYEKEWGANYERPGLGARFIAFLFRLIPKVGPFRALSFKPPTRETELLFMKSFDTTFDRYRGLLEEVKTDRLRLANQNLDLGKPTRAGGYNLADNAYASLLDKLADRHFDGVTRELRAHIMDYYADLSRPIATKKHRDAWQKILKELDTLKSAGPVVEHPAAVP
;
A
#
# COMPACT_ATOMS: atom_id res chain seq x y z
N MET A 1 -1.24 6.05 -29.42
CA MET A 1 -2.18 5.71 -28.33
C MET A 1 -1.37 5.68 -27.03
N PHE A 2 -1.34 6.77 -26.27
CA PHE A 2 -0.54 6.89 -25.05
C PHE A 2 -1.36 6.39 -23.86
N ALA A 3 -1.06 5.19 -23.34
CA ALA A 3 -1.54 4.78 -22.04
C ALA A 3 -0.83 5.62 -20.97
N ALA A 4 -1.56 6.55 -20.36
CA ALA A 4 -1.08 7.29 -19.20
C ALA A 4 -1.06 6.34 -17.99
N TRP A 5 0.14 5.91 -17.59
CA TRP A 5 0.33 5.20 -16.33
C TRP A 5 0.41 6.28 -15.25
N GLY A 6 -0.60 6.34 -14.39
CA GLY A 6 -0.67 7.27 -13.27
C GLY A 6 0.27 6.87 -12.13
N PRO A 7 0.64 7.80 -11.23
CA PRO A 7 1.49 7.49 -10.05
C PRO A 7 0.74 6.63 -9.01
N SER A 8 1.37 6.21 -7.91
CA SER A 8 0.85 5.28 -6.88
C SER A 8 0.19 6.00 -5.69
N ALA A 9 -0.87 5.44 -5.08
CA ALA A 9 -1.41 5.90 -3.80
C ALA A 9 -0.71 5.16 -2.66
N SER A 10 -0.21 5.88 -1.67
CA SER A 10 0.34 5.34 -0.42
C SER A 10 0.36 6.47 0.62
N ALA A 11 0.09 6.21 1.90
CA ALA A 11 0.19 7.28 2.92
C ALA A 11 1.60 7.44 3.44
N TYR A 12 2.32 6.34 3.35
CA TYR A 12 3.62 6.14 3.89
C TYR A 12 4.43 5.55 2.77
N SER A 13 5.50 6.24 2.38
CA SER A 13 6.43 5.60 1.48
C SER A 13 6.96 4.32 2.12
N VAL A 14 7.48 3.43 1.28
CA VAL A 14 7.73 2.02 1.58
C VAL A 14 8.50 1.80 2.90
N LEU A 15 9.42 2.69 3.30
CA LEU A 15 10.19 2.55 4.53
C LEU A 15 9.41 2.91 5.80
N THR A 16 8.43 3.82 5.71
CA THR A 16 7.60 4.13 6.88
C THR A 16 6.67 2.95 7.22
N HIS A 17 6.17 2.20 6.23
CA HIS A 17 5.46 0.95 6.48
C HIS A 17 6.35 -0.12 7.13
N GLU A 18 7.57 -0.30 6.62
CA GLU A 18 8.60 -1.16 7.23
C GLU A 18 8.83 -0.79 8.71
N ALA A 19 9.04 0.50 8.99
CA ALA A 19 9.33 0.97 10.33
C ALA A 19 8.21 0.73 11.35
N ILE A 20 6.95 0.69 10.92
CA ILE A 20 5.82 0.31 11.79
C ILE A 20 5.89 -1.18 12.17
N ILE A 21 6.30 -2.05 11.24
CA ILE A 21 6.53 -3.46 11.53
C ILE A 21 7.67 -3.62 12.52
N ASP A 22 8.82 -2.99 12.27
CA ASP A 22 9.99 -3.04 13.15
C ASP A 22 9.67 -2.58 14.56
N ALA A 23 8.99 -1.43 14.70
CA ALA A 23 8.62 -0.89 15.99
C ALA A 23 7.65 -1.82 16.77
N ALA A 24 6.82 -2.58 16.06
CA ALA A 24 5.82 -3.46 16.65
C ALA A 24 6.31 -4.89 16.86
N TRP A 25 7.42 -5.28 16.24
CA TRP A 25 7.85 -6.67 16.11
C TRP A 25 7.98 -7.38 17.46
N ASP A 26 8.93 -6.95 18.29
CA ASP A 26 9.27 -7.63 19.55
C ASP A 26 8.15 -7.61 20.58
N ARG A 27 7.37 -6.52 20.60
CA ARG A 27 6.40 -6.24 21.68
C ARG A 27 4.97 -6.62 21.35
N SER A 28 4.64 -6.76 20.06
CA SER A 28 3.26 -6.95 19.62
C SER A 28 3.12 -8.11 18.62
N ILE A 29 3.92 -8.13 17.55
CA ILE A 29 3.77 -9.14 16.48
C ILE A 29 4.31 -10.49 16.92
N GLN A 30 5.59 -10.57 17.32
CA GLN A 30 6.23 -11.82 17.70
C GLN A 30 5.49 -12.55 18.85
N PRO A 31 5.02 -11.87 19.92
CA PRO A 31 4.19 -12.52 20.94
C PRO A 31 2.92 -13.17 20.38
N LEU A 32 2.25 -12.56 19.39
CA LEU A 32 1.06 -13.13 18.76
C LEU A 32 1.39 -14.36 17.91
N LEU A 33 2.52 -14.33 17.19
CA LEU A 33 3.00 -15.48 16.43
C LEU A 33 3.27 -16.66 17.37
N LEU A 34 4.00 -16.43 18.47
CA LEU A 34 4.34 -17.45 19.47
C LEU A 34 3.11 -17.98 20.23
N GLN A 35 2.09 -17.14 20.41
CA GLN A 35 0.84 -17.56 21.04
C GLN A 35 0.04 -18.52 20.14
N ARG A 36 -0.06 -18.22 18.83
CA ARG A 36 -0.80 -19.05 17.87
C ARG A 36 -0.02 -20.29 17.45
N PHE A 37 1.30 -20.17 17.31
CA PHE A 37 2.21 -21.23 16.89
C PHE A 37 3.29 -21.40 17.97
N PRO A 38 3.07 -22.26 18.99
CA PRO A 38 4.05 -22.46 20.05
C PRO A 38 5.29 -23.22 19.55
N GLY A 39 6.47 -22.87 20.07
CA GLY A 39 7.72 -23.58 19.78
C GLY A 39 8.51 -23.10 18.55
N LEU A 40 8.20 -21.92 18.02
CA LEU A 40 8.95 -21.34 16.89
C LEU A 40 10.43 -21.14 17.23
N THR A 41 11.27 -21.46 16.27
CA THR A 41 12.71 -21.16 16.34
C THR A 41 12.98 -19.70 15.95
N PRO A 42 14.18 -19.17 16.26
CA PRO A 42 14.59 -17.86 15.75
C PRO A 42 14.59 -17.78 14.21
N GLU A 43 14.77 -18.90 13.51
CA GLU A 43 14.72 -18.95 12.05
C GLU A 43 13.29 -18.82 11.51
N ASP A 44 12.33 -19.49 12.15
CA ASP A 44 10.91 -19.36 11.81
C ASP A 44 10.45 -17.91 12.00
N LEU A 45 10.85 -17.26 13.10
CA LEU A 45 10.53 -15.87 13.38
C LEU A 45 11.16 -14.92 12.35
N ARG A 46 12.41 -15.15 11.93
CA ARG A 46 13.05 -14.35 10.88
C ARG A 46 12.31 -14.49 9.54
N LYS A 47 11.89 -15.70 9.20
CA LYS A 47 11.11 -15.96 7.97
C LYS A 47 9.74 -15.28 8.04
N ALA A 48 9.03 -15.42 9.17
CA ALA A 48 7.76 -14.76 9.41
C ALA A 48 7.87 -13.23 9.32
N HIS A 49 9.00 -12.65 9.77
CA HIS A 49 9.25 -11.22 9.65
C HIS A 49 9.25 -10.75 8.19
N ALA A 50 9.89 -11.51 7.29
CA ALA A 50 9.87 -11.22 5.87
C ALA A 50 8.46 -11.28 5.26
N PHE A 51 7.57 -12.12 5.79
CA PHE A 51 6.16 -12.14 5.39
C PHE A 51 5.39 -10.93 5.94
N ALA A 52 5.62 -10.51 7.19
CA ALA A 52 5.04 -9.29 7.74
C ALA A 52 5.45 -8.04 6.93
N TYR A 53 6.72 -7.97 6.51
CA TYR A 53 7.20 -6.95 5.58
C TYR A 53 6.49 -6.97 4.23
N GLY A 54 6.25 -8.16 3.66
CA GLY A 54 5.51 -8.24 2.39
C GLY A 54 4.04 -7.85 2.56
N GLY A 55 3.45 -8.18 3.71
CA GLY A 55 2.10 -7.80 4.06
C GLY A 55 1.93 -6.29 4.21
N CYS A 56 2.86 -5.59 4.86
CA CYS A 56 2.72 -4.15 5.13
C CYS A 56 2.80 -3.24 3.90
N ILE A 57 3.09 -3.82 2.74
CA ILE A 57 3.16 -3.10 1.47
C ILE A 57 2.34 -3.77 0.36
N ILE A 58 1.64 -4.88 0.64
CA ILE A 58 0.98 -5.64 -0.43
C ILE A 58 -0.08 -4.81 -1.15
N GLN A 59 -0.83 -3.99 -0.42
CA GLN A 59 -1.89 -3.17 -0.98
C GLN A 59 -1.39 -2.23 -2.09
N ASP A 60 -0.13 -1.78 -2.01
CA ASP A 60 0.48 -0.87 -2.98
C ASP A 60 1.04 -1.58 -4.23
N MET A 61 1.20 -2.90 -4.19
CA MET A 61 1.88 -3.68 -5.22
C MET A 61 1.32 -3.41 -6.63
N GLY A 62 0.00 -3.23 -6.75
CA GLY A 62 -0.68 -3.01 -8.02
C GLY A 62 -0.34 -1.68 -8.70
N TYR A 63 0.24 -0.73 -7.96
CA TYR A 63 0.71 0.55 -8.50
C TYR A 63 2.16 0.51 -9.04
N TYR A 64 2.85 -0.63 -8.89
CA TYR A 64 4.19 -0.85 -9.45
C TYR A 64 4.11 -1.44 -10.87
N PRO A 65 5.22 -1.40 -11.65
CA PRO A 65 5.23 -1.93 -13.01
C PRO A 65 4.80 -3.40 -13.07
N PHE A 66 3.97 -3.74 -14.07
CA PHE A 66 3.33 -5.05 -14.22
C PHE A 66 2.37 -5.44 -13.08
N GLY A 67 2.20 -4.58 -12.09
CA GLY A 67 1.15 -4.68 -11.11
C GLY A 67 -0.24 -4.51 -11.72
N SER A 68 -1.25 -4.68 -10.88
CA SER A 68 -2.65 -4.50 -11.22
C SER A 68 -3.23 -3.29 -10.48
N LYS A 69 -3.41 -2.17 -11.18
CA LYS A 69 -4.11 -1.01 -10.60
C LYS A 69 -5.50 -1.40 -10.05
N PRO A 70 -6.31 -2.23 -10.73
CA PRO A 70 -7.55 -2.75 -10.15
C PRO A 70 -7.37 -3.43 -8.81
N PHE A 71 -6.34 -4.27 -8.63
CA PHE A 71 -6.07 -4.90 -7.33
C PHE A 71 -5.85 -3.84 -6.23
N SER A 72 -4.91 -2.90 -6.45
CA SER A 72 -4.60 -1.88 -5.45
C SER A 72 -5.78 -0.95 -5.18
N ASP A 73 -6.52 -0.53 -6.21
CA ASP A 73 -7.71 0.30 -6.06
C ASP A 73 -8.80 -0.41 -5.22
N LEU A 74 -8.98 -1.72 -5.40
CA LEU A 74 -9.95 -2.49 -4.62
C LEU A 74 -9.54 -2.51 -3.15
N VAL A 75 -8.32 -2.96 -2.84
CA VAL A 75 -7.88 -3.10 -1.44
C VAL A 75 -7.70 -1.76 -0.71
N HIS A 76 -7.59 -0.64 -1.43
CA HIS A 76 -7.54 0.71 -0.85
C HIS A 76 -8.92 1.36 -0.66
N TYR A 77 -9.89 1.09 -1.53
CA TYR A 77 -11.11 1.90 -1.61
C TYR A 77 -12.40 1.10 -1.48
N VAL A 78 -12.38 -0.20 -1.72
CA VAL A 78 -13.56 -1.07 -1.74
C VAL A 78 -13.38 -2.16 -0.70
N ARG A 79 -14.23 -2.23 0.32
CA ARG A 79 -14.17 -3.31 1.32
C ARG A 79 -12.76 -3.53 1.94
N SER A 80 -11.99 -2.45 2.12
CA SER A 80 -10.58 -2.52 2.57
C SER A 80 -10.40 -3.16 3.94
N GLY A 81 -11.35 -2.94 4.86
CA GLY A 81 -11.36 -3.57 6.18
C GLY A 81 -11.71 -5.05 6.09
N ASP A 82 -12.71 -5.40 5.27
CA ASP A 82 -13.09 -6.79 5.04
C ASP A 82 -11.94 -7.59 4.41
N PHE A 83 -11.19 -7.01 3.47
CA PHE A 83 -10.01 -7.66 2.88
C PHE A 83 -8.96 -8.05 3.93
N VAL A 84 -8.65 -7.15 4.85
CA VAL A 84 -7.68 -7.43 5.91
C VAL A 84 -8.25 -8.42 6.95
N ASN A 85 -9.54 -8.31 7.29
CA ASN A 85 -10.21 -9.31 8.14
C ASN A 85 -10.12 -10.71 7.49
N ALA A 86 -10.38 -10.80 6.18
CA ALA A 86 -10.32 -12.05 5.42
C ALA A 86 -8.89 -12.61 5.42
N LEU A 87 -7.84 -11.79 5.24
CA LEU A 87 -6.45 -12.24 5.35
C LEU A 87 -6.14 -12.87 6.71
N VAL A 88 -6.58 -12.23 7.80
CA VAL A 88 -6.33 -12.73 9.16
C VAL A 88 -7.11 -14.02 9.44
N HIS A 89 -8.36 -14.08 8.98
CA HIS A 89 -9.24 -15.24 9.14
C HIS A 89 -8.77 -16.44 8.32
N GLU A 90 -8.41 -16.21 7.06
CA GLU A 90 -7.97 -17.24 6.12
C GLU A 90 -6.56 -17.75 6.39
N ALA A 91 -5.76 -17.11 7.24
CA ALA A 91 -4.39 -17.53 7.51
C ALA A 91 -4.34 -18.92 8.17
N GLN A 92 -3.68 -19.88 7.50
CA GLN A 92 -3.59 -21.29 7.92
C GLN A 92 -2.26 -21.65 8.58
N ASP A 93 -1.20 -20.89 8.31
CA ASP A 93 0.14 -21.13 8.83
C ASP A 93 0.82 -19.85 9.34
N LEU A 94 2.05 -20.01 9.86
CA LEU A 94 2.85 -18.92 10.41
C LEU A 94 3.12 -17.80 9.39
N ASP A 95 3.45 -18.18 8.15
CA ASP A 95 3.85 -17.25 7.10
C ASP A 95 2.64 -16.44 6.63
N GLU A 96 1.51 -17.10 6.40
CA GLU A 96 0.23 -16.48 6.05
C GLU A 96 -0.26 -15.56 7.18
N TYR A 97 -0.13 -15.98 8.45
CA TYR A 97 -0.55 -15.17 9.58
C TYR A 97 0.33 -13.93 9.76
N ALA A 98 1.65 -14.07 9.69
CA ALA A 98 2.56 -12.93 9.74
C ALA A 98 2.33 -11.95 8.58
N PHE A 99 2.09 -12.47 7.37
CA PHE A 99 1.69 -11.66 6.22
C PHE A 99 0.39 -10.88 6.46
N ALA A 100 -0.64 -11.52 7.02
CA ALA A 100 -1.90 -10.87 7.35
C ALA A 100 -1.73 -9.76 8.40
N LEU A 101 -0.91 -9.98 9.44
CA LEU A 101 -0.57 -8.94 10.44
C LEU A 101 0.18 -7.77 9.79
N GLY A 102 1.04 -8.06 8.81
CA GLY A 102 1.65 -7.04 7.96
C GLY A 102 0.61 -6.18 7.23
N ALA A 103 -0.34 -6.81 6.55
CA ALA A 103 -1.40 -6.09 5.82
C ALA A 103 -2.29 -5.26 6.75
N LEU A 104 -2.48 -5.70 8.00
CA LEU A 104 -3.15 -4.93 9.05
C LEU A 104 -2.37 -3.65 9.42
N ALA A 105 -1.04 -3.70 9.45
CA ALA A 105 -0.20 -2.52 9.66
C ALA A 105 -0.39 -1.49 8.54
N HIS A 106 -0.47 -1.95 7.28
CA HIS A 106 -0.76 -1.06 6.15
C HIS A 106 -2.12 -0.38 6.30
N TYR A 107 -3.18 -1.14 6.63
CA TYR A 107 -4.52 -0.58 6.87
C TYR A 107 -4.51 0.48 7.99
N ALA A 108 -3.78 0.24 9.08
CA ALA A 108 -3.64 1.21 10.16
C ALA A 108 -2.85 2.45 9.71
N GLY A 109 -1.76 2.21 8.97
CA GLY A 109 -0.86 3.22 8.41
C GLY A 109 -1.58 4.18 7.52
N ASP A 110 -2.31 3.68 6.52
CA ASP A 110 -2.89 4.58 5.53
C ASP A 110 -4.05 5.40 6.06
N ASN A 111 -4.93 4.76 6.84
CA ASN A 111 -6.07 5.45 7.45
C ASN A 111 -5.68 6.62 8.38
N ASN A 112 -4.46 6.63 8.90
CA ASN A 112 -3.94 7.68 9.77
C ASN A 112 -2.93 8.59 9.06
N GLY A 113 -1.95 7.99 8.36
CA GLY A 113 -0.87 8.67 7.66
C GLY A 113 -1.36 9.70 6.66
N HIS A 114 -2.38 9.36 5.86
CA HIS A 114 -2.92 10.28 4.86
C HIS A 114 -3.59 11.50 5.50
N PRO A 115 -4.66 11.35 6.31
CA PRO A 115 -5.39 12.49 6.82
C PRO A 115 -4.63 13.29 7.90
N ILE A 116 -3.73 12.66 8.66
CA ILE A 116 -2.99 13.33 9.76
C ILE A 116 -1.70 13.98 9.25
N ALA A 117 -1.03 13.39 8.25
CA ALA A 117 0.23 13.89 7.74
C ALA A 117 0.18 14.28 6.26
N VAL A 118 0.11 13.31 5.34
CA VAL A 118 0.44 13.57 3.92
C VAL A 118 -0.51 14.59 3.30
N ASN A 119 -1.82 14.44 3.47
CA ASN A 119 -2.79 15.31 2.82
C ASN A 119 -2.65 16.78 3.29
N LEU A 120 -2.30 16.99 4.56
CA LEU A 120 -2.00 18.31 5.13
C LEU A 120 -0.63 18.82 4.67
N ALA A 121 0.39 17.96 4.67
CA ALA A 121 1.74 18.30 4.27
C ALA A 121 1.81 18.71 2.80
N VAL A 122 1.08 18.04 1.90
CA VAL A 122 0.95 18.45 0.50
C VAL A 122 0.36 19.86 0.40
N ALA A 123 -0.67 20.19 1.18
CA ALA A 123 -1.22 21.54 1.18
C ALA A 123 -0.19 22.59 1.68
N ILE A 124 0.53 22.29 2.75
CA ILE A 124 1.54 23.18 3.34
C ILE A 124 2.71 23.39 2.36
N MET A 125 3.23 22.31 1.78
CA MET A 125 4.43 22.31 0.95
C MET A 125 4.17 22.85 -0.46
N TYR A 126 2.92 22.84 -0.94
CA TYR A 126 2.55 23.25 -2.30
C TYR A 126 1.45 24.34 -2.31
N PRO A 127 1.77 25.63 -2.04
CA PRO A 127 0.79 26.71 -1.90
C PRO A 127 -0.15 26.89 -3.10
N LYS A 128 0.34 26.66 -4.33
CA LYS A 128 -0.51 26.70 -5.55
C LYS A 128 -1.57 25.60 -5.57
N LEU A 129 -1.23 24.42 -5.05
CA LEU A 129 -2.19 23.31 -4.93
C LEU A 129 -3.17 23.60 -3.78
N LYS A 130 -2.69 24.16 -2.66
CA LYS A 130 -3.55 24.60 -1.55
C LYS A 130 -4.58 25.64 -2.00
N ALA A 131 -4.18 26.60 -2.82
CA ALA A 131 -5.09 27.59 -3.39
C ALA A 131 -6.17 26.96 -4.30
N LYS A 132 -5.89 25.81 -4.90
CA LYS A 132 -6.81 25.11 -5.82
C LYS A 132 -7.75 24.13 -5.10
N TYR A 133 -7.22 23.35 -4.16
CA TYR A 133 -7.91 22.20 -3.56
C TYR A 133 -8.23 22.39 -2.08
N GLY A 134 -7.60 23.35 -1.41
CA GLY A 134 -7.81 23.64 0.01
C GLY A 134 -6.73 23.08 0.92
N ALA A 135 -7.08 22.91 2.20
CA ALA A 135 -6.13 22.62 3.28
C ALA A 135 -5.71 21.15 3.37
N GLN A 136 -6.42 20.25 2.71
CA GLN A 136 -6.07 18.83 2.57
C GLN A 136 -6.07 18.53 1.08
N ILE A 137 -5.01 17.90 0.60
CA ILE A 137 -4.85 17.55 -0.81
C ILE A 137 -4.59 16.05 -0.87
N THR A 138 -5.60 15.36 -1.35
CA THR A 138 -5.67 13.91 -1.47
C THR A 138 -4.79 13.41 -2.60
N TYR A 139 -4.51 12.10 -2.58
CA TYR A 139 -3.81 11.46 -3.67
C TYR A 139 -4.54 11.67 -5.01
N ALA A 140 -5.87 11.50 -5.05
CA ALA A 140 -6.68 11.72 -6.25
C ALA A 140 -6.56 13.11 -6.89
N GLU A 141 -6.31 14.15 -6.10
CA GLU A 141 -6.22 15.54 -6.57
C GLU A 141 -4.85 15.87 -7.16
N ASN A 142 -3.78 15.31 -6.59
CA ASN A 142 -2.43 15.45 -7.12
C ASN A 142 -1.49 14.29 -6.75
N PRO A 143 -1.53 13.18 -7.51
CA PRO A 143 -0.67 12.02 -7.27
C PRO A 143 0.83 12.33 -7.19
N ALA A 144 1.30 13.29 -7.98
CA ALA A 144 2.71 13.61 -8.07
C ALA A 144 3.25 14.38 -6.85
N ALA A 145 2.46 15.31 -6.29
CA ALA A 145 2.85 16.04 -5.08
C ALA A 145 2.73 15.18 -3.83
N HIS A 146 1.74 14.28 -3.82
CA HIS A 146 1.46 13.30 -2.79
C HIS A 146 2.68 12.38 -2.58
N LEU A 147 3.07 11.64 -3.62
CA LEU A 147 4.28 10.79 -3.61
C LEU A 147 5.58 11.51 -3.29
N LYS A 148 5.74 12.76 -3.75
CA LYS A 148 6.95 13.54 -3.44
C LYS A 148 7.03 13.89 -1.96
N THR A 149 5.90 14.03 -1.30
CA THR A 149 5.81 14.33 0.12
C THR A 149 6.11 13.10 0.97
N GLU A 150 5.55 11.93 0.63
CA GLU A 150 5.92 10.67 1.28
C GLU A 150 7.40 10.35 1.13
N PHE A 151 7.94 10.45 -0.10
CA PHE A 151 9.35 10.19 -0.37
C PHE A 151 10.24 11.14 0.45
N SER A 152 9.83 12.40 0.63
CA SER A 152 10.61 13.36 1.39
C SER A 152 10.60 13.08 2.88
N PHE A 153 9.51 12.53 3.43
CA PHE A 153 9.48 12.05 4.80
C PHE A 153 10.45 10.89 5.02
N ASP A 154 10.42 9.87 4.18
CA ASP A 154 11.35 8.74 4.28
C ASP A 154 12.81 9.19 4.20
N VAL A 155 13.13 10.10 3.27
CA VAL A 155 14.49 10.66 3.17
C VAL A 155 14.93 11.35 4.46
N VAL A 156 14.04 12.08 5.13
CA VAL A 156 14.36 12.71 6.42
C VAL A 156 14.57 11.67 7.52
N GLN A 157 13.77 10.61 7.57
CA GLN A 157 13.94 9.55 8.58
C GLN A 157 15.22 8.75 8.37
N VAL A 158 15.58 8.44 7.11
CA VAL A 158 16.87 7.85 6.75
C VAL A 158 18.02 8.76 7.21
N ALA A 159 17.92 10.07 6.98
CA ALA A 159 18.94 11.04 7.42
C ALA A 159 19.11 11.10 8.94
N LYS A 160 18.02 10.87 9.69
CA LYS A 160 18.02 10.86 11.16
C LYS A 160 18.48 9.54 11.77
N HIS A 161 18.89 8.55 10.96
CA HIS A 161 19.24 7.20 11.42
C HIS A 161 18.09 6.47 12.14
N ASN A 162 16.84 6.84 11.85
CA ASN A 162 15.68 6.20 12.46
C ASN A 162 15.36 4.83 11.85
N TYR A 163 16.02 4.47 10.75
CA TYR A 163 15.86 3.20 10.04
C TYR A 163 17.21 2.47 9.96
N ALA A 164 17.22 1.17 10.25
CA ALA A 164 18.44 0.38 10.36
C ALA A 164 18.90 -0.18 8.98
N PRO A 165 20.21 -0.17 8.66
CA PRO A 165 20.70 -0.74 7.40
C PRO A 165 20.46 -2.25 7.19
N GLU A 166 20.40 -3.02 8.29
CA GLU A 166 20.06 -4.45 8.25
C GLU A 166 18.58 -4.65 7.93
N ALA A 167 17.69 -3.86 8.54
CA ALA A 167 16.25 -3.88 8.25
C ALA A 167 16.00 -3.66 6.75
N TYR A 168 16.69 -2.70 6.10
CA TYR A 168 16.59 -2.51 4.65
C TYR A 168 16.90 -3.77 3.83
N HIS A 169 17.93 -4.52 4.23
CA HIS A 169 18.32 -5.73 3.51
C HIS A 169 17.23 -6.80 3.63
N ASP A 170 16.74 -7.02 4.85
CA ASP A 170 15.72 -8.02 5.15
C ASP A 170 14.37 -7.63 4.54
N PHE A 171 14.07 -6.34 4.55
CA PHE A 171 12.89 -5.76 3.93
C PHE A 171 12.90 -5.94 2.41
N ILE A 172 14.04 -5.74 1.72
CA ILE A 172 14.15 -6.11 0.30
C ILE A 172 13.86 -7.60 0.08
N GLY A 173 14.21 -8.43 1.07
CA GLY A 173 13.92 -9.85 1.11
C GLY A 173 12.46 -10.22 1.42
N PHE A 174 11.53 -9.26 1.48
CA PHE A 174 10.13 -9.50 1.82
C PHE A 174 9.50 -10.66 1.02
N GLN A 175 8.60 -11.39 1.66
CA GLN A 175 7.89 -12.54 1.12
C GLN A 175 6.39 -12.27 1.03
N VAL A 176 5.73 -12.84 0.03
CA VAL A 176 4.28 -12.70 -0.17
C VAL A 176 3.62 -14.06 -0.08
N ALA A 177 2.68 -14.19 0.86
CA ALA A 177 1.90 -15.40 1.06
C ALA A 177 0.77 -15.46 0.02
N LYS A 178 1.10 -15.90 -1.20
CA LYS A 178 0.17 -15.92 -2.34
C LYS A 178 -1.13 -16.70 -2.08
N PRO A 179 -1.12 -17.87 -1.39
CA PRO A 179 -2.34 -18.64 -1.21
C PRO A 179 -3.39 -17.89 -0.38
N VAL A 180 -3.05 -17.39 0.83
CA VAL A 180 -3.98 -16.56 1.62
C VAL A 180 -4.37 -15.27 0.90
N LEU A 181 -3.45 -14.66 0.14
CA LEU A 181 -3.78 -13.46 -0.64
C LEU A 181 -4.88 -13.73 -1.68
N ASP A 182 -4.83 -14.87 -2.38
CA ASP A 182 -5.86 -15.25 -3.35
C ASP A 182 -7.19 -15.61 -2.67
N ARG A 183 -7.15 -16.38 -1.57
CA ARG A 183 -8.36 -16.73 -0.80
C ARG A 183 -9.06 -15.50 -0.24
N ALA A 184 -8.32 -14.62 0.44
CA ALA A 184 -8.90 -13.40 1.01
C ALA A 184 -9.41 -12.42 -0.06
N PHE A 185 -8.72 -12.33 -1.20
CA PHE A 185 -9.18 -11.51 -2.33
C PHE A 185 -10.47 -12.07 -2.94
N PHE A 186 -10.57 -13.41 -3.07
CA PHE A 186 -11.79 -14.07 -3.53
C PHE A 186 -12.95 -13.90 -2.54
N ASP A 187 -12.74 -14.16 -1.25
CA ASP A 187 -13.77 -14.00 -0.21
C ASP A 187 -14.32 -12.56 -0.16
N THR A 188 -13.44 -11.57 -0.34
CA THR A 188 -13.83 -10.16 -0.28
C THR A 188 -14.53 -9.67 -1.55
N TYR A 189 -14.03 -10.08 -2.73
CA TYR A 189 -14.37 -9.45 -4.01
C TYR A 189 -15.01 -10.38 -5.03
N GLY A 190 -15.13 -11.69 -4.76
CA GLY A 190 -15.61 -12.69 -5.73
C GLY A 190 -14.66 -12.89 -6.92
N LEU A 191 -13.42 -12.40 -6.81
CA LEU A 191 -12.41 -12.43 -7.88
C LEU A 191 -11.16 -13.16 -7.39
N HIS A 192 -10.55 -13.96 -8.24
CA HIS A 192 -9.19 -14.48 -7.98
C HIS A 192 -8.15 -13.45 -8.45
N LEU A 193 -6.92 -13.55 -7.93
CA LEU A 193 -5.81 -12.69 -8.35
C LEU A 193 -5.54 -12.81 -9.86
N LYS A 194 -5.75 -13.99 -10.46
CA LYS A 194 -5.62 -14.18 -11.92
C LYS A 194 -6.61 -13.35 -12.75
N ASP A 195 -7.72 -12.90 -12.15
CA ASP A 195 -8.72 -12.07 -12.83
C ASP A 195 -8.30 -10.60 -12.89
N VAL A 196 -7.29 -10.21 -12.10
CA VAL A 196 -6.78 -8.85 -12.01
C VAL A 196 -5.30 -8.72 -12.39
N PHE A 197 -4.50 -9.77 -12.24
CA PHE A 197 -3.10 -9.84 -12.66
C PHE A 197 -2.92 -10.70 -13.91
N SER A 198 -2.28 -10.15 -14.94
CA SER A 198 -1.87 -10.94 -16.11
C SER A 198 -0.75 -11.93 -15.79
N ASN A 199 0.16 -11.57 -14.87
CA ASN A 199 1.21 -12.45 -14.36
C ASN A 199 1.64 -11.98 -12.96
N LEU A 200 1.15 -12.67 -11.92
CA LEU A 200 1.40 -12.32 -10.53
C LEU A 200 2.90 -12.47 -10.15
N ASP A 201 3.58 -13.48 -10.66
CA ASP A 201 5.00 -13.72 -10.34
C ASP A 201 5.91 -12.63 -10.92
N LEU A 202 5.65 -12.20 -12.16
CA LEU A 202 6.34 -11.08 -12.77
C LEU A 202 6.07 -9.77 -12.03
N ALA A 203 4.82 -9.55 -11.60
CA ALA A 203 4.43 -8.38 -10.81
C ALA A 203 5.20 -8.34 -9.49
N LEU A 204 5.18 -9.43 -8.73
CA LEU A 204 5.88 -9.55 -7.43
C LEU A 204 7.40 -9.40 -7.57
N GLY A 205 8.00 -10.05 -8.57
CA GLY A 205 9.43 -9.94 -8.83
C GLY A 205 9.86 -8.53 -9.21
N THR A 206 9.07 -7.87 -10.06
CA THR A 206 9.31 -6.47 -10.45
C THR A 206 9.06 -5.50 -9.30
N TYR A 207 8.08 -5.81 -8.45
CA TYR A 207 7.79 -5.04 -7.25
C TYR A 207 8.96 -5.06 -6.27
N ARG A 208 9.45 -6.26 -5.90
CA ARG A 208 10.65 -6.42 -5.05
C ARG A 208 11.86 -5.69 -5.63
N ARG A 209 12.06 -5.80 -6.96
CA ARG A 209 13.15 -5.10 -7.64
C ARG A 209 13.02 -3.58 -7.54
N SER A 210 11.79 -3.08 -7.64
CA SER A 210 11.50 -1.64 -7.54
C SER A 210 11.78 -1.14 -6.12
N VAL A 211 11.28 -1.83 -5.09
CA VAL A 211 11.58 -1.54 -3.68
C VAL A 211 13.08 -1.53 -3.42
N GLY A 212 13.80 -2.57 -3.85
CA GLY A 212 15.27 -2.66 -3.70
C GLY A 212 16.06 -1.58 -4.45
N SER A 213 15.43 -0.86 -5.38
CA SER A 213 16.05 0.30 -6.06
C SER A 213 15.74 1.64 -5.36
N ILE A 214 14.64 1.71 -4.61
CA ILE A 214 14.20 2.90 -3.89
C ILE A 214 15.13 3.15 -2.69
N ILE A 215 15.47 2.13 -1.90
CA ILE A 215 16.31 2.30 -0.68
C ILE A 215 17.70 2.89 -0.98
N PRO A 216 18.48 2.38 -1.96
CA PRO A 216 19.74 3.04 -2.36
C PRO A 216 19.53 4.49 -2.83
N THR A 217 18.39 4.79 -3.42
CA THR A 217 18.07 6.14 -3.93
C THR A 217 17.76 7.09 -2.78
N MET A 218 16.98 6.65 -1.79
CA MET A 218 16.66 7.42 -0.59
C MET A 218 17.90 7.70 0.26
N THR A 219 18.77 6.71 0.50
CA THR A 219 20.01 6.91 1.27
C THR A 219 20.97 7.89 0.59
N LYS A 220 21.06 7.87 -0.75
CA LYS A 220 21.81 8.88 -1.53
C LYS A 220 21.18 10.27 -1.41
N ALA A 221 19.86 10.37 -1.51
CA ALA A 221 19.13 11.62 -1.38
C ALA A 221 19.30 12.21 0.02
N ALA A 222 19.18 11.39 1.07
CA ALA A 222 19.40 11.77 2.47
C ALA A 222 20.80 12.33 2.68
N TRP A 223 21.84 11.62 2.22
CA TRP A 223 23.22 12.10 2.30
C TRP A 223 23.42 13.44 1.58
N ALA A 224 22.85 13.59 0.38
CA ALA A 224 22.96 14.82 -0.39
C ALA A 224 22.21 16.00 0.26
N ALA A 225 21.09 15.73 0.92
CA ALA A 225 20.20 16.74 1.49
C ALA A 225 20.65 17.21 2.89
N LYS A 226 21.14 16.29 3.72
CA LYS A 226 21.27 16.45 5.17
C LYS A 226 22.65 16.00 5.69
N LYS A 227 23.70 16.11 4.87
CA LYS A 227 25.07 15.67 5.22
C LYS A 227 25.53 16.16 6.58
N ASP A 228 25.35 17.44 6.87
CA ASP A 228 25.86 18.04 8.11
C ASP A 228 25.12 17.52 9.35
N GLU A 229 23.80 17.29 9.23
CA GLU A 229 22.99 16.65 10.28
C GLU A 229 23.43 15.19 10.50
N ILE A 230 23.67 14.44 9.41
CA ILE A 230 24.14 13.05 9.46
C ILE A 230 25.53 12.94 10.12
N VAL A 231 26.48 13.79 9.72
CA VAL A 231 27.84 13.82 10.29
C VAL A 231 27.82 14.30 11.74
N GLY A 232 26.96 15.25 12.08
CA GLY A 232 26.75 15.72 13.45
C GLY A 232 26.16 14.65 14.37
N GLY A 233 25.24 13.82 13.86
CA GLY A 233 24.64 12.71 14.61
C GLY A 233 25.52 11.48 14.76
N THR A 234 26.37 11.20 13.76
CA THR A 234 27.29 10.05 13.76
C THR A 234 28.72 10.48 13.39
N PRO A 235 29.53 10.95 14.37
CA PRO A 235 30.90 11.39 14.10
C PRO A 235 31.75 10.31 13.41
N GLY A 236 32.40 10.66 12.30
CA GLY A 236 33.23 9.72 11.52
C GLY A 236 32.47 8.89 10.48
N VAL A 237 31.15 9.08 10.32
CA VAL A 237 30.38 8.50 9.21
C VAL A 237 30.87 9.04 7.87
N THR A 238 31.02 8.15 6.89
CA THR A 238 31.38 8.52 5.52
C THR A 238 30.23 8.19 4.58
N GLN A 239 30.16 8.86 3.42
CA GLN A 239 29.13 8.60 2.42
C GLN A 239 29.04 7.12 2.05
N ARG A 240 30.20 6.44 1.93
CA ARG A 240 30.28 5.03 1.58
C ARG A 240 29.69 4.11 2.68
N LYS A 241 29.76 4.51 3.94
CA LYS A 241 29.19 3.77 5.07
C LYS A 241 27.70 4.06 5.26
N PHE A 242 27.24 5.26 4.91
CA PHE A 242 25.85 5.68 5.05
C PHE A 242 24.97 5.24 3.88
N VAL A 243 25.47 5.40 2.64
CA VAL A 243 24.69 5.07 1.44
C VAL A 243 24.60 3.55 1.30
N TYR A 244 23.38 3.03 1.28
CA TYR A 244 23.13 1.62 1.03
C TYR A 244 23.44 1.31 -0.44
N ILE A 245 24.43 0.45 -0.68
CA ILE A 245 24.88 0.08 -2.03
C ILE A 245 24.39 -1.33 -2.33
N LEU A 246 23.42 -1.43 -3.22
CA LEU A 246 22.95 -2.71 -3.75
C LEU A 246 23.32 -2.85 -5.22
N SER A 247 24.34 -3.67 -5.51
CA SER A 247 24.70 -3.97 -6.89
C SER A 247 23.71 -4.98 -7.49
N ARG A 248 23.53 -4.94 -8.82
CA ARG A 248 22.66 -5.90 -9.52
C ARG A 248 23.09 -7.35 -9.30
N ALA A 249 24.39 -7.63 -9.38
CA ALA A 249 24.92 -8.98 -9.16
C ALA A 249 24.66 -9.47 -7.73
N SER A 250 24.79 -8.60 -6.71
CA SER A 250 24.46 -8.96 -5.34
C SER A 250 22.97 -9.22 -5.17
N TYR A 251 22.13 -8.39 -5.80
CA TYR A 251 20.67 -8.60 -5.80
C TYR A 251 20.27 -9.91 -6.47
N GLU A 252 20.78 -10.19 -7.67
CA GLU A 252 20.43 -11.41 -8.41
C GLU A 252 20.95 -12.67 -7.73
N LYS A 253 22.09 -12.57 -7.02
CA LYS A 253 22.62 -13.65 -6.20
C LYS A 253 21.70 -13.97 -5.02
N GLU A 254 21.18 -12.95 -4.36
CA GLU A 254 20.41 -13.10 -3.12
C GLU A 254 18.92 -13.41 -3.37
N TRP A 255 18.27 -12.69 -4.29
CA TRP A 255 16.81 -12.75 -4.51
C TRP A 255 16.41 -13.22 -5.91
N GLY A 256 17.38 -13.64 -6.73
CA GLY A 256 17.14 -14.18 -8.06
C GLY A 256 16.90 -13.11 -9.16
N ALA A 257 16.64 -13.61 -10.37
CA ALA A 257 16.54 -12.80 -11.60
C ALA A 257 15.13 -12.76 -12.20
N ASN A 258 14.10 -13.20 -11.47
CA ASN A 258 12.72 -13.23 -11.92
C ASN A 258 12.08 -11.84 -11.82
N TYR A 259 12.52 -10.90 -12.66
CA TYR A 259 11.96 -9.56 -12.81
C TYR A 259 12.21 -9.07 -14.23
N GLU A 260 11.43 -8.09 -14.71
CA GLU A 260 11.68 -7.56 -16.06
C GLU A 260 13.01 -6.77 -16.10
N ARG A 261 13.91 -7.16 -17.00
CA ARG A 261 15.14 -6.41 -17.33
C ARG A 261 14.78 -5.07 -18.01
N PRO A 262 15.69 -4.09 -18.12
CA PRO A 262 15.35 -2.73 -18.53
C PRO A 262 14.83 -2.68 -19.97
N GLY A 263 13.51 -2.76 -20.12
CA GLY A 263 12.76 -2.64 -21.37
C GLY A 263 11.56 -1.72 -21.16
N LEU A 264 10.44 -2.28 -20.68
CA LEU A 264 9.20 -1.52 -20.44
C LEU A 264 9.14 -0.92 -19.02
N GLY A 265 9.61 -1.63 -17.99
CA GLY A 265 9.73 -1.17 -16.59
C GLY A 265 10.79 -0.10 -16.36
N ALA A 266 11.69 0.09 -17.33
CA ALA A 266 12.61 1.22 -17.36
C ALA A 266 11.87 2.56 -17.38
N ARG A 267 10.59 2.63 -17.79
CA ARG A 267 9.79 3.86 -17.79
C ARG A 267 9.28 4.28 -16.42
N PHE A 268 9.05 3.36 -15.48
CA PHE A 268 8.67 3.70 -14.09
C PHE A 268 9.89 4.08 -13.27
N ILE A 269 10.97 3.32 -13.39
CA ILE A 269 12.28 3.70 -12.85
C ILE A 269 12.74 5.02 -13.50
N ALA A 270 12.59 5.20 -14.81
CA ALA A 270 12.87 6.48 -15.48
C ALA A 270 11.81 7.55 -15.23
N PHE A 271 10.62 7.25 -14.70
CA PHE A 271 9.67 8.22 -14.17
C PHE A 271 10.17 8.69 -12.81
N LEU A 272 10.46 7.78 -11.87
CA LEU A 272 11.16 8.05 -10.61
C LEU A 272 12.49 8.82 -10.83
N PHE A 273 13.27 8.50 -11.85
CA PHE A 273 14.48 9.23 -12.24
C PHE A 273 14.23 10.46 -13.12
N ARG A 274 13.12 10.59 -13.87
CA ARG A 274 12.70 11.84 -14.56
C ARG A 274 12.16 12.85 -13.56
N LEU A 275 11.69 12.40 -12.41
CA LEU A 275 11.44 13.29 -11.28
C LEU A 275 12.76 13.96 -10.84
N ILE A 276 13.95 13.41 -11.12
CA ILE A 276 15.25 14.05 -10.79
C ILE A 276 15.80 14.78 -12.04
N PRO A 277 15.99 16.11 -12.04
CA PRO A 277 16.53 16.83 -13.19
C PRO A 277 17.96 16.39 -13.53
N LYS A 278 18.25 16.17 -14.82
CA LYS A 278 19.53 15.57 -15.26
C LYS A 278 20.73 16.53 -15.30
N VAL A 279 20.55 17.86 -15.21
CA VAL A 279 21.63 18.87 -15.33
C VAL A 279 21.40 20.09 -14.40
N GLY A 280 22.44 20.57 -13.72
CA GLY A 280 22.48 21.84 -12.98
C GLY A 280 22.75 21.74 -11.46
N PRO A 281 23.05 22.87 -10.77
CA PRO A 281 23.43 22.91 -9.35
C PRO A 281 22.29 22.56 -8.37
N PHE A 282 21.06 22.36 -8.86
CA PHE A 282 19.90 21.85 -8.12
C PHE A 282 19.75 20.32 -8.22
N ARG A 283 20.88 19.62 -8.31
CA ARG A 283 20.95 18.17 -8.58
C ARG A 283 20.45 17.30 -7.42
N ALA A 284 20.16 17.90 -6.27
CA ALA A 284 19.50 17.25 -5.16
C ALA A 284 18.02 17.70 -5.14
N LEU A 285 17.12 16.72 -5.33
CA LEU A 285 15.70 16.75 -4.89
C LEU A 285 14.75 17.65 -5.70
N SER A 286 13.94 17.06 -6.59
CA SER A 286 12.69 17.71 -7.05
C SER A 286 11.52 17.57 -6.07
N PHE A 287 11.77 16.89 -4.94
CA PHE A 287 10.92 16.89 -3.78
C PHE A 287 11.33 18.05 -2.87
N LYS A 288 10.36 18.63 -2.16
CA LYS A 288 10.65 19.65 -1.17
C LYS A 288 10.99 18.96 0.14
N PRO A 289 12.05 19.37 0.86
CA PRO A 289 12.26 18.86 2.20
C PRO A 289 11.03 19.19 3.07
N PRO A 290 10.62 18.28 3.97
CA PRO A 290 9.61 18.56 4.98
C PRO A 290 9.94 19.87 5.74
N THR A 291 8.90 20.65 6.06
CA THR A 291 9.04 21.76 7.02
C THR A 291 8.96 21.20 8.44
N ARG A 292 9.38 21.98 9.44
CA ARG A 292 9.20 21.59 10.86
C ARG A 292 7.74 21.25 11.19
N GLU A 293 6.80 22.01 10.64
CA GLU A 293 5.36 21.76 10.81
C GLU A 293 4.96 20.40 10.23
N THR A 294 5.40 20.07 9.01
CA THR A 294 5.04 18.80 8.37
C THR A 294 5.77 17.61 8.99
N GLU A 295 6.98 17.79 9.52
CA GLU A 295 7.67 16.75 10.30
C GLU A 295 6.92 16.41 11.59
N LEU A 296 6.36 17.42 12.28
CA LEU A 296 5.53 17.19 13.47
C LEU A 296 4.23 16.45 13.12
N LEU A 297 3.62 16.77 11.98
CA LEU A 297 2.46 16.03 11.47
C LEU A 297 2.83 14.57 11.16
N PHE A 298 3.98 14.34 10.51
CA PHE A 298 4.49 13.00 10.24
C PHE A 298 4.70 12.20 11.53
N MET A 299 5.42 12.75 12.51
CA MET A 299 5.65 12.09 13.81
C MET A 299 4.33 11.76 14.50
N LYS A 300 3.41 12.73 14.57
CA LYS A 300 2.07 12.49 15.14
C LYS A 300 1.33 11.37 14.41
N SER A 301 1.40 11.33 13.08
CA SER A 301 0.76 10.27 12.31
C SER A 301 1.40 8.91 12.61
N PHE A 302 2.72 8.84 12.72
CA PHE A 302 3.45 7.60 13.02
C PHE A 302 3.06 7.07 14.39
N ASP A 303 3.08 7.91 15.43
CA ASP A 303 2.67 7.53 16.78
C ASP A 303 1.21 7.06 16.81
N THR A 304 0.31 7.80 16.14
CA THR A 304 -1.11 7.45 16.07
C THR A 304 -1.35 6.13 15.31
N THR A 305 -0.60 5.90 14.23
CA THR A 305 -0.59 4.63 13.49
C THR A 305 -0.11 3.50 14.37
N PHE A 306 1.02 3.67 15.05
CA PHE A 306 1.60 2.65 15.91
C PHE A 306 0.64 2.25 17.03
N ASP A 307 0.05 3.22 17.72
CA ASP A 307 -0.93 2.97 18.78
C ASP A 307 -2.19 2.28 18.23
N ARG A 308 -2.71 2.73 17.09
CA ARG A 308 -3.86 2.10 16.42
C ARG A 308 -3.54 0.66 16.04
N TYR A 309 -2.39 0.42 15.40
CA TYR A 309 -1.98 -0.91 14.97
C TYR A 309 -1.82 -1.86 16.16
N ARG A 310 -1.20 -1.42 17.25
CA ARG A 310 -1.13 -2.19 18.50
C ARG A 310 -2.50 -2.54 19.06
N GLY A 311 -3.44 -1.59 19.06
CA GLY A 311 -4.82 -1.84 19.46
C GLY A 311 -5.48 -2.92 18.59
N LEU A 312 -5.32 -2.83 17.27
CA LEU A 312 -5.84 -3.83 16.33
C LEU A 312 -5.19 -5.21 16.52
N LEU A 313 -3.89 -5.27 16.82
CA LEU A 313 -3.20 -6.52 17.16
C LEU A 313 -3.77 -7.19 18.42
N GLU A 314 -4.14 -6.42 19.45
CA GLU A 314 -4.84 -6.96 20.63
C GLU A 314 -6.27 -7.42 20.30
N GLU A 315 -6.95 -6.77 19.35
CA GLU A 315 -8.24 -7.28 18.84
C GLU A 315 -8.05 -8.61 18.07
N VAL A 316 -6.98 -8.76 17.27
CA VAL A 316 -6.65 -10.06 16.65
C VAL A 316 -6.42 -11.12 17.72
N LYS A 317 -5.62 -10.81 18.74
CA LYS A 317 -5.30 -11.72 19.85
C LYS A 317 -6.53 -12.28 20.55
N THR A 318 -7.57 -11.46 20.66
CA THR A 318 -8.79 -11.77 21.39
C THR A 318 -9.93 -12.23 20.49
N ASP A 319 -9.64 -12.48 19.21
CA ASP A 319 -10.60 -12.87 18.16
C ASP A 319 -11.79 -11.90 18.05
N ARG A 320 -11.48 -10.61 18.17
CA ARG A 320 -12.47 -9.50 18.16
C ARG A 320 -12.20 -8.47 17.07
N LEU A 321 -11.27 -8.74 16.16
CA LEU A 321 -10.93 -7.82 15.08
C LEU A 321 -12.20 -7.48 14.27
N ARG A 322 -12.51 -6.18 14.22
CA ARG A 322 -13.62 -5.63 13.43
C ARG A 322 -13.17 -4.35 12.75
N LEU A 323 -12.69 -4.50 11.52
CA LEU A 323 -12.27 -3.38 10.70
C LEU A 323 -13.43 -2.74 9.93
N ALA A 324 -13.47 -1.42 9.92
CA ALA A 324 -14.41 -0.67 9.09
C ALA A 324 -13.91 -0.57 7.65
N ASN A 325 -14.82 -0.55 6.68
CA ASN A 325 -14.46 -0.31 5.29
C ASN A 325 -14.23 1.19 5.05
N GLN A 326 -12.95 1.57 5.05
CA GLN A 326 -12.50 2.95 4.93
C GLN A 326 -11.78 3.17 3.60
N ASN A 327 -11.93 4.36 3.03
CA ASN A 327 -11.06 4.84 1.98
C ASN A 327 -9.71 5.18 2.60
N LEU A 328 -8.68 4.42 2.24
CA LEU A 328 -7.36 4.51 2.86
C LEU A 328 -6.70 5.88 2.66
N ASP A 329 -6.97 6.61 1.58
CA ASP A 329 -6.46 7.98 1.37
C ASP A 329 -7.19 9.05 2.20
N LEU A 330 -8.39 8.74 2.72
CA LEU A 330 -9.19 9.69 3.51
C LEU A 330 -9.28 9.34 5.00
N GLY A 331 -9.03 8.09 5.38
CA GLY A 331 -9.29 7.58 6.74
C GLY A 331 -10.77 7.57 7.11
N LYS A 332 -11.68 7.50 6.13
CA LYS A 332 -13.13 7.67 6.32
C LYS A 332 -13.94 6.61 5.59
N PRO A 333 -15.17 6.27 6.04
CA PRO A 333 -16.02 5.31 5.35
C PRO A 333 -16.21 5.65 3.86
N THR A 334 -16.02 4.66 2.99
CA THR A 334 -16.19 4.85 1.55
C THR A 334 -17.66 5.11 1.20
N ARG A 335 -17.92 6.12 0.36
CA ARG A 335 -19.26 6.49 -0.10
C ARG A 335 -19.24 6.91 -1.57
N ALA A 336 -20.28 6.58 -2.31
CA ALA A 336 -20.40 6.96 -3.71
C ALA A 336 -20.41 8.47 -3.90
N GLY A 337 -19.67 8.95 -4.91
CA GLY A 337 -19.43 10.37 -5.19
C GLY A 337 -18.52 11.08 -4.20
N GLY A 338 -18.03 10.40 -3.15
CA GLY A 338 -17.14 10.99 -2.15
C GLY A 338 -15.67 11.00 -2.57
N TYR A 339 -15.26 10.09 -3.46
CA TYR A 339 -13.88 9.97 -3.92
C TYR A 339 -13.83 9.28 -5.29
N ASN A 340 -13.27 9.95 -6.30
CA ASN A 340 -13.33 9.48 -7.68
C ASN A 340 -12.62 8.14 -7.94
N LEU A 341 -11.51 7.85 -7.26
CA LEU A 341 -10.83 6.56 -7.40
C LEU A 341 -11.65 5.43 -6.79
N ALA A 342 -12.40 5.70 -5.71
CA ALA A 342 -13.34 4.74 -5.17
C ALA A 342 -14.48 4.47 -6.17
N ASP A 343 -15.09 5.52 -6.73
CA ASP A 343 -16.16 5.36 -7.74
C ASP A 343 -15.69 4.52 -8.94
N ASN A 344 -14.44 4.73 -9.39
CA ASN A 344 -13.84 3.96 -10.46
C ASN A 344 -13.50 2.52 -10.04
N ALA A 345 -13.08 2.30 -8.79
CA ALA A 345 -12.79 0.97 -8.26
C ALA A 345 -14.07 0.11 -8.17
N TYR A 346 -15.19 0.67 -7.70
CA TYR A 346 -16.48 -0.02 -7.71
C TYR A 346 -16.97 -0.32 -9.12
N ALA A 347 -16.80 0.62 -10.06
CA ALA A 347 -17.14 0.38 -11.45
C ALA A 347 -16.30 -0.76 -12.05
N SER A 348 -14.99 -0.78 -11.75
CA SER A 348 -14.10 -1.86 -12.20
C SER A 348 -14.43 -3.20 -11.54
N LEU A 349 -14.86 -3.21 -10.27
CA LEU A 349 -15.31 -4.43 -9.59
C LEU A 349 -16.55 -4.98 -10.28
N LEU A 350 -17.56 -4.14 -10.48
CA LEU A 350 -18.83 -4.52 -11.08
C LEU A 350 -18.65 -5.06 -12.49
N ASP A 351 -17.83 -4.41 -13.31
CA ASP A 351 -17.51 -4.84 -14.67
C ASP A 351 -16.86 -6.24 -14.68
N LYS A 352 -15.85 -6.46 -13.83
CA LYS A 352 -15.18 -7.77 -13.71
C LYS A 352 -16.10 -8.88 -13.22
N LEU A 353 -16.99 -8.57 -12.30
CA LEU A 353 -18.00 -9.52 -11.85
C LEU A 353 -19.01 -9.82 -12.95
N ALA A 354 -19.43 -8.81 -13.73
CA ALA A 354 -20.34 -8.98 -14.85
C ALA A 354 -19.73 -9.83 -15.98
N ASP A 355 -18.45 -9.64 -16.30
CA ASP A 355 -17.69 -10.49 -17.24
C ASP A 355 -17.69 -11.97 -16.81
N ARG A 356 -17.76 -12.21 -15.49
CA ARG A 356 -17.88 -13.54 -14.87
C ARG A 356 -19.32 -13.97 -14.61
N HIS A 357 -20.31 -13.25 -15.15
CA HIS A 357 -21.73 -13.53 -14.92
C HIS A 357 -22.12 -13.58 -13.43
N PHE A 358 -21.40 -12.81 -12.60
CA PHE A 358 -21.53 -12.76 -11.15
C PHE A 358 -21.28 -14.10 -10.43
N ASP A 359 -20.53 -15.01 -11.07
CA ASP A 359 -20.02 -16.22 -10.43
C ASP A 359 -19.10 -15.87 -9.26
N GLY A 360 -19.33 -16.50 -8.10
CA GLY A 360 -18.59 -16.22 -6.85
C GLY A 360 -19.07 -14.99 -6.07
N VAL A 361 -20.13 -14.30 -6.50
CA VAL A 361 -20.66 -13.15 -5.74
C VAL A 361 -21.50 -13.61 -4.55
N THR A 362 -20.97 -13.38 -3.34
CA THR A 362 -21.69 -13.65 -2.08
C THR A 362 -22.85 -12.67 -1.87
N ARG A 363 -23.77 -13.02 -0.97
CA ARG A 363 -24.90 -12.16 -0.59
C ARG A 363 -24.40 -10.83 -0.02
N GLU A 364 -23.35 -10.88 0.77
CA GLU A 364 -22.70 -9.76 1.45
C GLU A 364 -22.09 -8.82 0.42
N LEU A 365 -21.33 -9.36 -0.54
CA LEU A 365 -20.72 -8.57 -1.62
C LEU A 365 -21.79 -7.91 -2.48
N ARG A 366 -22.84 -8.65 -2.86
CA ARG A 366 -23.98 -8.09 -3.61
C ARG A 366 -24.63 -6.94 -2.84
N ALA A 367 -24.96 -7.16 -1.57
CA ALA A 367 -25.61 -6.15 -0.74
C ALA A 367 -24.74 -4.89 -0.62
N HIS A 368 -23.43 -5.06 -0.45
CA HIS A 368 -22.48 -3.95 -0.35
C HIS A 368 -22.38 -3.13 -1.65
N ILE A 369 -22.31 -3.79 -2.82
CA ILE A 369 -22.31 -3.08 -4.11
C ILE A 369 -23.64 -2.34 -4.32
N MET A 370 -24.77 -2.98 -4.00
CA MET A 370 -26.09 -2.34 -4.11
C MET A 370 -26.26 -1.15 -3.18
N ASP A 371 -25.73 -1.23 -1.95
CA ASP A 371 -25.75 -0.12 -0.98
C ASP A 371 -24.92 1.07 -1.47
N TYR A 372 -23.73 0.80 -2.03
CA TYR A 372 -22.88 1.84 -2.60
C TYR A 372 -23.60 2.65 -3.69
N TYR A 373 -24.37 1.97 -4.55
CA TYR A 373 -25.14 2.59 -5.64
C TYR A 373 -26.60 2.91 -5.28
N ALA A 374 -27.00 2.83 -4.01
CA ALA A 374 -28.40 3.02 -3.60
C ALA A 374 -28.93 4.44 -3.90
N ASP A 375 -28.06 5.45 -3.79
CA ASP A 375 -28.39 6.84 -4.07
C ASP A 375 -27.68 7.32 -5.35
N LEU A 376 -28.33 7.03 -6.48
CA LEU A 376 -27.90 7.46 -7.81
C LEU A 376 -28.07 8.98 -8.03
N SER A 377 -28.45 9.80 -7.04
CA SER A 377 -28.43 11.27 -7.20
C SER A 377 -27.04 11.86 -6.92
N ARG A 378 -26.19 11.13 -6.20
CA ARG A 378 -24.83 11.54 -5.79
C ARG A 378 -23.92 11.88 -6.97
N PRO A 379 -22.90 12.73 -6.78
CA PRO A 379 -21.96 13.13 -7.83
C PRO A 379 -20.90 12.04 -8.12
N ILE A 380 -21.35 10.81 -8.39
CA ILE A 380 -20.51 9.65 -8.72
C ILE A 380 -19.67 9.97 -9.95
N ALA A 381 -18.34 9.86 -9.83
CA ALA A 381 -17.39 10.35 -10.83
C ALA A 381 -17.59 9.73 -12.22
N THR A 382 -18.00 8.47 -12.29
CA THR A 382 -18.22 7.74 -13.55
C THR A 382 -19.37 8.30 -14.39
N LYS A 383 -20.30 9.06 -13.80
CA LYS A 383 -21.38 9.76 -14.53
C LYS A 383 -20.88 10.76 -15.56
N LYS A 384 -19.64 11.25 -15.41
CA LYS A 384 -19.00 12.15 -16.39
C LYS A 384 -18.82 11.47 -17.75
N HIS A 385 -18.87 10.14 -17.80
CA HIS A 385 -18.74 9.33 -19.01
C HIS A 385 -20.04 8.57 -19.26
N ARG A 386 -20.86 9.06 -20.19
CA ARG A 386 -22.22 8.55 -20.44
C ARG A 386 -22.25 7.03 -20.69
N ASP A 387 -21.39 6.52 -21.55
CA ASP A 387 -21.41 5.10 -21.93
C ASP A 387 -20.99 4.19 -20.78
N ALA A 388 -19.96 4.60 -20.02
CA ALA A 388 -19.53 3.88 -18.82
C ALA A 388 -20.64 3.88 -17.76
N TRP A 389 -21.35 5.00 -17.58
CA TRP A 389 -22.47 5.08 -16.66
C TRP A 389 -23.63 4.18 -17.07
N GLN A 390 -23.99 4.14 -18.37
CA GLN A 390 -25.03 3.24 -18.87
C GLN A 390 -24.65 1.76 -18.68
N LYS A 391 -23.36 1.43 -18.88
CA LYS A 391 -22.84 0.08 -18.61
C LYS A 391 -23.04 -0.30 -17.13
N ILE A 392 -22.62 0.56 -16.20
CA ILE A 392 -22.82 0.36 -14.75
C ILE A 392 -24.29 0.11 -14.41
N LEU A 393 -25.22 0.92 -14.94
CA LEU A 393 -26.65 0.75 -14.67
C LEU A 393 -27.16 -0.63 -15.15
N LYS A 394 -26.74 -1.07 -16.34
CA LYS A 394 -27.10 -2.39 -16.86
C LYS A 394 -26.53 -3.53 -16.02
N GLU A 395 -25.28 -3.40 -15.58
CA GLU A 395 -24.63 -4.39 -14.73
C GLU A 395 -25.29 -4.45 -13.35
N LEU A 396 -25.68 -3.32 -12.77
CA LEU A 396 -26.46 -3.26 -11.52
C LEU A 396 -27.82 -3.95 -11.65
N ASP A 397 -28.54 -3.72 -12.75
CA ASP A 397 -29.80 -4.41 -13.02
C ASP A 397 -29.60 -5.93 -13.17
N THR A 398 -28.49 -6.34 -13.79
CA THR A 398 -28.14 -7.76 -13.93
C THR A 398 -27.77 -8.37 -12.58
N LEU A 399 -26.94 -7.70 -11.78
CA LEU A 399 -26.57 -8.11 -10.41
C LEU A 399 -27.80 -8.23 -9.50
N LYS A 400 -28.77 -7.32 -9.64
CA LYS A 400 -30.04 -7.35 -8.90
C LYS A 400 -30.91 -8.55 -9.30
N SER A 401 -30.86 -8.93 -10.58
CA SER A 401 -31.66 -10.03 -11.16
C SER A 401 -31.00 -11.39 -10.99
N ALA A 402 -29.68 -11.44 -10.82
CA ALA A 402 -28.96 -12.62 -10.39
C ALA A 402 -29.44 -13.00 -8.98
N GLY A 403 -30.26 -14.06 -8.89
CA GLY A 403 -30.72 -14.62 -7.62
C GLY A 403 -29.55 -14.96 -6.69
N PRO A 404 -29.78 -15.22 -5.39
CA PRO A 404 -28.70 -15.65 -4.51
C PRO A 404 -28.09 -16.97 -5.04
N VAL A 405 -26.80 -16.97 -5.36
CA VAL A 405 -26.09 -18.17 -5.84
C VAL A 405 -25.00 -18.52 -4.82
N VAL A 406 -25.18 -19.71 -4.23
CA VAL A 406 -24.30 -20.49 -3.35
C VAL A 406 -23.93 -19.85 -2.00
N GLU A 407 -24.49 -20.38 -0.92
CA GLU A 407 -23.86 -20.35 0.40
C GLU A 407 -22.59 -21.20 0.33
N HIS A 408 -21.42 -20.59 0.47
CA HIS A 408 -20.28 -21.33 1.00
C HIS A 408 -20.58 -21.56 2.48
N PRO A 409 -20.55 -22.81 2.98
CA PRO A 409 -20.73 -23.05 4.40
C PRO A 409 -19.67 -22.23 5.13
N ALA A 410 -20.11 -21.45 6.12
CA ALA A 410 -19.21 -20.82 7.07
C ALA A 410 -18.22 -21.90 7.53
N ALA A 411 -16.92 -21.63 7.40
CA ALA A 411 -15.91 -22.46 8.01
C ALA A 411 -16.29 -22.60 9.49
N VAL A 412 -16.61 -23.84 9.88
CA VAL A 412 -17.02 -24.20 11.24
C VAL A 412 -15.89 -23.78 12.18
N PRO A 413 -16.20 -23.18 13.35
CA PRO A 413 -15.24 -22.51 14.23
C PRO A 413 -14.05 -23.35 14.66
#